data_AF-A0A968VE83-F1
#
_entry.id   AF-A0A968VE83-F1
#
_cell.length_a   1.000
_cell.length_b   1.000
_cell.length_c   1.000
_cell.angle_alpha   90.00
_cell.angle_beta   90.00
_cell.angle_gamma   90.00
#
_symmetry.space_group_name_H-M   'P 1'
#
loop_
_entity.id
_entity.type
_entity.pdbx_description
1 polymer ?
#
loop_
_entity_poly.entity_id
_entity_poly.type
_entity_poly.pdbx_seq_one_letter_code
_entity_poly.pdbx_strand_id
1 'polypeptide(L)'
;MTAAPIPICIVLGTRPEAIKLAPVIQVFRHSEVFRSVVVLTGQHREMVTQVMELFALRGDYDLEIMQPRQPSRRLPVEFAGTRSR
;
A
#
# COMPACT_ATOMS: atom_id res chain seq x y z
N MET A 1 -9.03 34.85 4.75
CA MET A 1 -8.65 33.82 5.75
C MET A 1 -8.63 32.50 5.01
N THR A 2 -7.45 31.97 4.68
CA THR A 2 -7.37 30.61 4.15
C THR A 2 -7.60 29.64 5.31
N ALA A 3 -8.61 28.79 5.19
CA ALA A 3 -8.90 27.78 6.20
C ALA A 3 -7.70 26.83 6.36
N ALA A 4 -7.52 26.27 7.56
CA ALA A 4 -6.45 25.31 7.80
C ALA A 4 -6.58 24.11 6.83
N PRO A 5 -5.47 23.58 6.32
CA PRO A 5 -5.49 22.48 5.36
C PRO A 5 -6.12 21.22 5.96
N ILE A 6 -6.91 20.50 5.16
CA ILE A 6 -7.65 19.31 5.56
C ILE A 6 -6.67 18.14 5.72
N PRO A 7 -6.58 17.49 6.89
CA PRO A 7 -5.70 16.36 7.10
C PRO A 7 -6.24 15.10 6.41
N ILE A 8 -5.37 14.38 5.69
CA ILE A 8 -5.69 13.11 5.04
C ILE A 8 -4.59 12.09 5.34
N CYS A 9 -5.00 10.87 5.68
CA CYS A 9 -4.11 9.73 5.86
C CYS A 9 -4.32 8.73 4.72
N ILE A 10 -3.26 8.38 4.00
CA ILE A 10 -3.26 7.42 2.91
C ILE A 10 -2.47 6.20 3.39
N VAL A 11 -3.14 5.05 3.50
CA VAL A 11 -2.55 3.80 4.00
C VAL A 11 -2.40 2.82 2.83
N LEU A 12 -1.22 2.23 2.68
CA LEU A 12 -0.96 1.19 1.68
C LEU A 12 0.06 0.15 2.17
N GLY A 13 -0.01 -1.06 1.63
CA GLY A 13 0.80 -2.19 2.03
C GLY A 13 1.29 -3.07 0.90
N THR A 14 0.65 -3.00 -0.27
CA THR A 14 0.91 -3.92 -1.37
C THR A 14 1.38 -3.21 -2.64
N ARG A 15 2.09 -3.92 -3.53
CA ARG A 15 2.53 -3.36 -4.83
C ARG A 15 1.37 -2.83 -5.68
N PRO A 16 0.23 -3.55 -5.85
CA PRO A 16 -0.90 -3.03 -6.61
C PRO A 16 -1.51 -1.77 -6.01
N GLU A 17 -1.55 -1.63 -4.69
CA GLU A 17 -1.99 -0.40 -4.02
C GLU A 17 -1.04 0.76 -4.31
N ALA A 18 0.28 0.54 -4.17
CA ALA A 18 1.29 1.55 -4.46
C ALA A 18 1.20 2.06 -5.89
N ILE A 19 1.01 1.17 -6.88
CA ILE A 19 0.88 1.55 -8.30
C ILE A 19 -0.36 2.44 -8.52
N LYS A 20 -1.48 2.10 -7.88
CA LYS A 20 -2.74 2.84 -8.05
C LYS A 20 -2.73 4.18 -7.30
N LEU A 21 -2.12 4.23 -6.12
CA LEU A 21 -2.17 5.39 -5.23
C LEU A 21 -1.03 6.38 -5.46
N ALA A 22 0.09 6.00 -6.08
CA ALA A 22 1.20 6.91 -6.36
C ALA A 22 0.78 8.24 -7.04
N PRO A 23 0.03 8.25 -8.16
CA PRO A 23 -0.39 9.51 -8.78
C PRO A 23 -1.32 10.33 -7.87
N VAL A 24 -2.15 9.66 -7.07
CA VAL A 24 -3.06 10.32 -6.11
C VAL A 24 -2.27 11.00 -4.99
N ILE A 25 -1.26 10.32 -4.44
CA ILE A 25 -0.35 10.86 -3.42
C ILE A 25 0.37 12.10 -3.96
N GLN A 26 0.86 12.08 -5.21
CA GLN A 26 1.49 13.24 -5.82
C GLN A 26 0.55 14.44 -5.88
N VAL A 27 -0.70 14.26 -6.32
CA VAL A 27 -1.69 15.36 -6.36
C VAL A 27 -1.95 15.91 -4.95
N PHE A 28 -2.12 15.06 -3.94
CA PHE A 28 -2.33 15.50 -2.56
C PHE A 28 -1.13 16.24 -1.98
N ARG A 29 0.09 15.91 -2.38
CA ARG A 29 1.31 16.60 -1.92
C ARG A 29 1.51 17.99 -2.52
N HIS A 30 0.95 18.24 -3.70
CA HIS A 30 1.03 19.54 -4.36
C HIS A 30 -0.17 20.44 -4.05
N SER A 31 -1.14 19.96 -3.27
CA SER A 31 -2.34 20.73 -2.93
C SER A 31 -2.14 21.54 -1.65
N GLU A 32 -2.41 22.85 -1.72
CA GLU A 32 -2.45 23.72 -0.52
C GLU A 32 -3.70 23.47 0.35
N VAL A 33 -4.70 22.76 -0.18
CA VAL A 33 -5.96 22.45 0.51
C VAL A 33 -5.78 21.28 1.48
N PHE A 34 -4.85 20.37 1.20
CA PHE A 34 -4.71 19.13 1.93
C PHE A 34 -3.36 19.01 2.63
N ARG A 35 -3.38 18.48 3.85
CA ARG A 35 -2.18 18.00 4.53
C ARG A 35 -2.19 16.47 4.48
N SER A 36 -1.46 15.90 3.54
CA SER A 36 -1.39 14.44 3.37
C SER A 36 -0.30 13.80 4.21
N VAL A 37 -0.62 12.63 4.74
CA VAL A 37 0.30 11.71 5.43
C VAL A 37 0.17 10.34 4.77
N VAL A 38 1.31 9.75 4.41
CA VAL A 38 1.38 8.42 3.79
C VAL A 38 1.91 7.41 4.80
N VAL A 39 1.13 6.37 5.07
CA VAL A 39 1.46 5.30 6.02
C VAL A 39 1.64 4.00 5.25
N LEU A 40 2.78 3.35 5.44
CA LEU A 40 3.09 2.04 4.89
C LEU A 40 2.79 0.97 5.93
N THR A 41 2.07 -0.09 5.57
CA THR A 41 1.77 -1.20 6.50
C THR A 41 2.89 -2.24 6.56
N GLY A 42 3.83 -2.22 5.62
CA GLY A 42 4.96 -3.15 5.56
C GLY A 42 4.67 -4.53 4.96
N GLN A 43 3.45 -4.79 4.45
CA GLN A 43 3.02 -6.10 3.90
C GLN A 43 3.78 -6.63 2.68
N HIS A 44 4.40 -5.75 1.89
CA HIS A 44 5.29 -6.12 0.81
C HIS A 44 6.40 -5.08 0.68
N ARG A 45 7.11 -4.80 1.79
CA ARG A 45 8.06 -3.68 1.92
C ARG A 45 8.95 -3.48 0.69
N GLU A 46 9.68 -4.49 0.25
CA GLU A 46 10.57 -4.40 -0.92
C GLU A 46 9.83 -3.99 -2.21
N MET A 47 8.67 -4.61 -2.48
CA MET A 47 7.91 -4.33 -3.69
C MET A 47 7.23 -2.96 -3.64
N VAL A 48 6.81 -2.51 -2.47
CA VAL A 48 6.23 -1.18 -2.26
C VAL A 48 7.32 -0.13 -2.42
N THR A 49 8.51 -0.35 -1.85
CA THR A 49 9.66 0.56 -1.98
C THR A 49 10.02 0.81 -3.44
N GLN A 50 10.10 -0.24 -4.27
CA GLN A 50 10.39 -0.09 -5.71
C GLN A 50 9.39 0.83 -6.42
N VAL A 51 8.11 0.72 -6.09
CA VAL A 51 7.08 1.58 -6.68
C VAL A 51 7.20 3.00 -6.13
N MET A 52 7.39 3.17 -4.82
CA MET A 52 7.54 4.50 -4.22
C MET A 52 8.76 5.23 -4.81
N GLU A 53 9.88 4.55 -5.01
CA GLU A 53 11.08 5.10 -5.66
C GLU A 53 10.83 5.50 -7.11
N LEU A 54 10.13 4.66 -7.89
CA LEU A 54 9.77 4.95 -9.28
C LEU A 54 8.98 6.25 -9.42
N PHE A 55 8.13 6.57 -8.44
CA PHE A 55 7.33 7.81 -8.43
C PHE A 55 7.96 8.95 -7.61
N ALA A 56 9.20 8.79 -7.15
CA ALA A 56 9.90 9.73 -6.26
C ALA A 56 9.08 10.09 -5.00
N LEU A 57 8.38 9.10 -4.46
CA LEU A 57 7.57 9.21 -3.25
C LEU A 57 8.29 8.56 -2.06
N ARG A 58 7.90 8.99 -0.86
CA ARG A 58 8.39 8.46 0.42
C ARG A 58 7.22 8.32 1.38
N GLY A 59 7.14 7.22 2.12
CA GLY A 59 6.19 7.09 3.23
C GLY A 59 6.59 7.98 4.41
N ASP A 60 5.61 8.61 5.05
CA ASP A 60 5.81 9.41 6.26
C ASP A 60 5.96 8.50 7.49
N TYR A 61 5.26 7.36 7.50
CA TYR A 61 5.35 6.33 8.54
C TYR A 61 5.39 4.93 7.93
N ASP A 62 6.09 4.00 8.59
CA ASP A 62 6.04 2.56 8.32
C ASP A 62 5.63 1.86 9.63
N LEU A 63 4.56 1.08 9.57
CA LEU A 63 4.00 0.37 10.72
C LEU A 63 4.68 -0.99 10.95
N GLU A 64 5.49 -1.47 10.00
CA GLU A 64 6.25 -2.72 10.10
C GLU A 64 5.41 -3.92 10.57
N ILE A 65 4.14 -4.00 10.13
CA ILE A 65 3.16 -4.97 10.65
C ILE A 65 3.54 -6.41 10.27
N MET A 66 4.37 -6.60 9.25
CA MET A 66 4.83 -7.93 8.88
C MET A 66 5.81 -8.51 9.87
N GLN A 67 5.39 -9.59 10.51
CA GLN A 67 6.30 -10.57 11.07
C GLN A 67 6.86 -11.45 9.93
N PRO A 68 8.17 -11.75 9.91
CA PRO A 68 8.73 -12.65 8.93
C PRO A 68 8.07 -14.03 9.10
N ARG A 69 7.43 -14.55 8.04
CA ARG A 69 6.84 -15.90 7.91
C ARG A 69 5.31 -16.05 8.03
N GLN A 70 4.50 -15.10 7.56
CA GLN A 70 3.12 -15.46 7.13
C GLN A 70 3.14 -15.89 5.66
N PRO A 71 2.99 -17.18 5.33
CA PRO A 71 2.71 -17.56 3.96
C PRO A 71 1.37 -16.93 3.55
N SER A 72 1.31 -16.39 2.33
CA SER A 72 0.03 -16.17 1.66
C SER A 72 -0.74 -17.47 1.78
N ARG A 73 -1.87 -17.45 2.51
CA ARG A 73 -2.69 -18.63 2.75
C ARG A 73 -3.18 -19.13 1.39
N ARG A 74 -2.41 -20.02 0.75
CA ARG A 74 -2.91 -20.86 -0.32
C ARG A 74 -4.02 -21.68 0.31
N LEU A 75 -5.27 -21.38 -0.06
CA LEU A 75 -6.34 -22.33 0.12
C LEU A 75 -5.90 -23.61 -0.59
N PRO A 76 -5.85 -24.78 0.08
CA PRO A 76 -5.67 -26.02 -0.64
C PRO A 76 -6.87 -26.17 -1.57
N VAL A 77 -6.63 -26.12 -2.88
CA VAL A 77 -7.64 -26.50 -3.86
C VAL A 77 -7.66 -28.01 -3.88
N GLU A 78 -8.42 -28.59 -2.96
CA GLU A 78 -8.67 -30.03 -2.92
C GLU A 78 -9.73 -30.35 -3.99
N PHE A 79 -9.27 -30.60 -5.22
CA PHE A 79 -10.12 -31.22 -6.24
C PHE A 79 -10.30 -32.69 -5.88
N ALA A 80 -11.30 -32.96 -5.04
CA ALA A 80 -11.78 -34.31 -4.81
C ALA A 80 -12.52 -34.81 -6.06
N GLY A 81 -11.97 -35.84 -6.72
CA GLY A 81 -12.78 -36.85 -7.40
C GLY A 81 -12.63 -36.96 -8.92
N THR A 82 -11.49 -37.45 -9.41
CA THR A 82 -11.53 -38.41 -10.51
C THR A 82 -11.90 -39.78 -9.93
N ARG A 83 -13.19 -40.14 -9.96
CA ARG A 83 -13.57 -41.56 -9.93
C ARG A 83 -13.80 -42.02 -11.35
N SER A 84 -12.76 -42.65 -11.89
CA SER A 84 -12.87 -43.64 -12.95
C SER A 84 -13.73 -44.80 -12.46
N ARG A 85 -14.95 -44.94 -12.98
CA ARG A 85 -15.60 -46.20 -13.29
C ARG A 85 -16.54 -45.98 -14.46
#